data_AF-A0A2E4F022-F1
#
_entry.id   AF-A0A2E4F022-F1
#
_cell.length_a   1.000
_cell.length_b   1.000
_cell.length_c   1.000
_cell.angle_alpha   90.00
_cell.angle_beta   90.00
_cell.angle_gamma   90.00
#
_symmetry.space_group_name_H-M   'P 1'
#
loop_
_entity.id
_entity.type
_entity.pdbx_description
1 polymer ?
#
loop_
_entity_poly.entity_id
_entity_poly.type
_entity_poly.pdbx_seq_one_letter_code
_entity_poly.pdbx_strand_id
1 'polypeptide(L)'
;MAERQPELVTFVTTVSRPDAERNRSWNGPTGRVNTLIEEYIQRWSLPKGDTAVYLCGNPGMIEDVHERLNEDGWQIFEERFWKEEE
;
A
#
# COMPACT_ATOMS: atom_id res chain seq x y z
N MET A 1 -5.00 -15.29 8.15
CA MET A 1 -5.42 -15.66 6.78
C MET A 1 -4.19 -15.99 5.94
N ALA A 2 -3.26 -15.05 5.74
CA ALA A 2 -1.98 -15.28 5.06
C ALA A 2 -1.21 -16.51 5.59
N GLU A 3 -1.08 -16.68 6.91
CA GLU A 3 -0.43 -17.87 7.49
C GLU A 3 -1.12 -19.20 7.16
N ARG A 4 -2.43 -19.18 6.89
CA ARG A 4 -3.22 -20.37 6.60
C ARG A 4 -3.27 -20.69 5.10
N GLN A 5 -3.04 -19.70 4.24
CA GLN A 5 -3.11 -19.80 2.78
C GLN A 5 -2.05 -18.89 2.13
N PRO A 6 -0.75 -19.17 2.35
CA PRO A 6 0.35 -18.32 1.88
C PRO A 6 0.46 -18.25 0.35
N GLU A 7 -0.10 -19.23 -0.36
CA GLU A 7 -0.19 -19.27 -1.82
C GLU A 7 -1.25 -18.32 -2.38
N LEU A 8 -2.22 -17.89 -1.56
CA LEU A 8 -3.31 -16.99 -1.97
C LEU A 8 -3.14 -15.58 -1.44
N VAL A 9 -2.60 -15.41 -0.23
CA VAL A 9 -2.52 -14.11 0.43
C VAL A 9 -1.12 -13.86 0.96
N THR A 10 -0.46 -12.84 0.41
CA THR A 10 0.76 -12.27 0.97
C THR A 10 0.40 -11.05 1.83
N PHE A 11 0.89 -11.01 3.06
CA PHE A 11 0.66 -9.89 3.98
C PHE A 11 1.98 -9.19 4.30
N VAL A 12 2.03 -7.88 4.05
CA VAL A 12 3.21 -7.04 4.27
C VAL A 12 2.83 -5.92 5.21
N THR A 13 3.65 -5.71 6.24
CA THR A 13 3.51 -4.61 7.20
C THR A 13 4.70 -3.67 7.07
N THR A 14 4.47 -2.38 7.33
CA THR A 14 5.53 -1.36 7.33
C THR A 14 5.42 -0.46 8.56
N VAL A 15 6.57 -0.01 9.05
CA VAL A 15 6.66 0.95 10.14
C VAL A 15 7.45 2.17 9.68
N SER A 16 6.83 3.36 9.73
CA SER A 16 7.46 4.61 9.29
C SER A 16 8.47 5.20 10.30
N ARG A 17 8.51 4.68 11.54
CA ARG A 17 9.39 5.14 12.62
C ARG A 17 10.01 3.93 13.33
N PRO A 18 10.90 3.16 12.67
CA PRO A 18 11.48 1.96 13.27
C PRO A 18 12.32 2.30 14.52
N ASP A 19 12.95 3.48 14.54
CA ASP A 19 13.82 3.92 15.65
C ASP A 19 13.06 4.35 16.92
N ALA A 20 11.73 4.41 16.89
CA ALA A 20 10.96 4.69 18.09
C ALA A 20 11.07 3.50 19.07
N GLU A 21 11.26 3.75 20.37
CA GLU A 21 11.45 2.68 21.38
C GLU A 21 10.40 1.56 21.30
N ARG A 22 9.13 1.93 21.08
CA ARG A 22 8.02 0.97 20.93
C ARG A 22 8.14 0.02 19.72
N ASN A 23 8.97 0.36 18.75
CA ASN A 23 9.19 -0.35 17.50
C ASN A 23 10.60 -0.96 17.42
N ARG A 24 11.41 -0.93 18.50
CA ARG A 24 12.83 -1.32 18.46
C ARG A 24 13.12 -2.74 17.96
N SER A 25 12.13 -3.63 18.00
CA SER A 25 12.22 -5.01 17.49
C SER A 25 11.85 -5.13 16.01
N TRP A 26 11.51 -4.02 15.35
CA TRP A 26 11.11 -4.00 13.95
C TRP A 26 12.31 -4.28 13.04
N ASN A 27 12.17 -5.30 12.21
CA ASN A 27 13.16 -5.71 11.22
C ASN A 27 12.54 -5.87 9.81
N GLY A 28 11.32 -5.38 9.63
CA GLY A 28 10.58 -5.43 8.37
C GLY A 28 10.72 -4.15 7.54
N PRO A 29 9.89 -4.00 6.49
CA PRO A 29 9.84 -2.80 5.66
C PRO A 29 9.67 -1.51 6.47
N THR A 30 10.39 -0.46 6.06
CA THR A 30 10.33 0.84 6.73
C THR A 30 9.85 1.91 5.77
N GLY A 31 8.91 2.72 6.23
CA GLY A 31 8.33 3.79 5.44
C GLY A 31 6.82 3.88 5.60
N ARG A 32 6.19 4.80 4.87
CA ARG A 32 4.73 4.85 4.76
C ARG A 32 4.29 3.92 3.64
N VAL A 33 3.05 3.42 3.69
CA VAL A 33 2.57 2.44 2.71
C VAL A 33 2.58 2.99 1.28
N ASN A 34 2.19 4.26 1.12
CA ASN A 34 2.16 4.96 -0.15
C ASN A 34 3.53 5.03 -0.82
N THR A 35 4.63 5.12 -0.06
CA THR A 35 5.98 5.18 -0.63
C THR A 35 6.56 3.81 -0.99
N LEU A 36 5.92 2.72 -0.57
CA LEU A 36 6.40 1.35 -0.80
C LEU A 36 5.65 0.65 -1.94
N ILE A 37 4.51 1.18 -2.37
CA ILE A 37 3.62 0.47 -3.31
C ILE A 37 4.31 0.15 -4.65
N GLU A 38 5.08 1.08 -5.19
CA GLU A 38 5.82 0.92 -6.45
C GLU A 38 6.86 -0.22 -6.35
N GLU A 39 7.62 -0.28 -5.24
CA GLU A 39 8.60 -1.34 -4.97
C GLU A 39 7.94 -2.72 -4.97
N TYR A 40 6.80 -2.86 -4.31
CA TYR A 40 6.13 -4.16 -4.18
C TYR A 40 5.45 -4.61 -5.47
N ILE A 41 4.82 -3.68 -6.19
CA ILE A 41 4.28 -3.94 -7.53
C ILE A 41 5.39 -4.44 -8.46
N GLN A 42 6.55 -3.77 -8.46
CA GLN A 42 7.69 -4.18 -9.28
C GLN A 42 8.27 -5.53 -8.83
N ARG A 43 8.49 -5.71 -7.52
CA ARG A 43 9.03 -6.94 -6.91
C ARG A 43 8.19 -8.16 -7.26
N TRP A 44 6.87 -8.01 -7.31
CA TRP A 44 5.94 -9.09 -7.63
C TRP A 44 5.62 -9.21 -9.11
N SER A 45 6.10 -8.27 -9.95
CA SER A 45 5.87 -8.26 -11.40
C SER A 45 4.39 -8.42 -11.76
N LEU A 46 3.52 -7.70 -11.04
CA LEU A 46 2.07 -7.83 -11.19
C LEU A 46 1.61 -7.32 -12.57
N PRO A 47 0.77 -8.07 -13.30
CA PRO A 47 0.26 -7.62 -14.59
C PRO A 47 -0.89 -6.62 -14.42
N LYS A 48 -0.71 -5.40 -14.94
CA LYS A 48 -1.70 -4.31 -14.86
C LYS A 48 -3.11 -4.71 -15.32
N GLY A 49 -3.23 -5.49 -16.40
CA GLY A 49 -4.52 -5.90 -16.97
C GLY A 49 -5.30 -6.94 -16.16
N ASP A 50 -4.69 -7.54 -15.13
CA ASP A 50 -5.30 -8.54 -14.25
C ASP A 50 -5.04 -8.20 -12.77
N THR A 51 -4.76 -6.93 -12.47
CA THR A 51 -4.46 -6.46 -11.12
C THR A 51 -5.27 -5.21 -10.80
N ALA A 52 -5.94 -5.23 -9.65
CA ALA A 52 -6.62 -4.06 -9.10
C ALA A 52 -5.96 -3.63 -7.78
N VAL A 53 -5.82 -2.33 -7.60
CA VAL A 53 -5.30 -1.71 -6.37
C VAL A 53 -6.46 -1.16 -5.57
N TYR A 54 -6.63 -1.60 -4.33
CA TYR A 54 -7.68 -1.13 -3.43
C TYR A 54 -7.09 -0.31 -2.30
N LEU A 55 -7.60 0.90 -2.10
CA LEU A 55 -7.07 1.87 -1.15
C LEU A 55 -8.13 2.28 -0.12
N CYS A 56 -7.74 2.31 1.15
CA CYS A 56 -8.56 2.83 2.24
C CYS A 56 -7.63 3.43 3.32
N GLY A 57 -8.04 4.54 3.93
CA GLY A 57 -7.28 5.17 5.00
C GLY A 57 -7.27 6.69 4.95
N ASN A 58 -6.13 7.29 5.28
CA ASN A 58 -5.99 8.74 5.31
C ASN A 58 -6.11 9.35 3.89
N PRO A 59 -6.82 10.48 3.70
CA PRO A 59 -6.99 11.12 2.39
C PRO A 59 -5.68 11.35 1.65
N GLY A 60 -4.70 11.96 2.32
CA GLY A 60 -3.41 12.26 1.71
C GLY A 60 -2.58 11.02 1.38
N MET A 61 -2.85 9.87 2.01
CA MET A 61 -2.25 8.60 1.61
C MET A 61 -2.85 8.12 0.29
N ILE A 62 -4.16 8.24 0.13
CA ILE A 62 -4.89 7.81 -1.07
C ILE A 62 -4.52 8.70 -2.26
N GLU A 63 -4.53 10.02 -2.07
CA GLU A 63 -4.13 11.00 -3.09
C GLU A 63 -2.69 10.76 -3.57
N ASP A 64 -1.74 10.57 -2.66
CA ASP A 64 -0.34 10.30 -3.03
C ASP A 64 -0.17 8.96 -3.76
N VAL A 65 -0.96 7.92 -3.43
CA VAL A 65 -0.93 6.67 -4.21
C VAL A 65 -1.50 6.86 -5.61
N HIS A 66 -2.58 7.63 -5.76
CA HIS A 66 -3.08 7.98 -7.09
C HIS A 66 -2.02 8.70 -7.90
N GLU A 67 -1.34 9.70 -7.35
CA GLU A 67 -0.26 10.40 -8.06
C GLU A 67 0.87 9.46 -8.50
N ARG A 68 1.26 8.51 -7.64
CA ARG A 68 2.30 7.52 -7.96
C ARG A 68 1.91 6.52 -9.04
N LEU A 69 0.63 6.15 -9.12
CA LEU A 69 0.16 5.08 -10.00
C LEU A 69 -0.63 5.58 -11.23
N ASN A 70 -1.01 6.87 -11.29
CA ASN A 70 -1.93 7.41 -12.29
C ASN A 70 -1.39 7.32 -13.71
N GLU A 71 -0.09 7.57 -13.91
CA GLU A 71 0.51 7.57 -15.25
C GLU A 71 0.73 6.15 -15.80
N ASP A 72 0.54 5.14 -14.95
CA ASP A 72 0.87 3.76 -15.26
C ASP A 72 -0.32 2.92 -15.75
N GLY A 73 -1.56 3.44 -15.73
CA GLY A 73 -2.74 2.69 -16.19
C GLY A 73 -3.15 1.54 -15.26
N TRP A 74 -2.86 1.64 -13.96
CA TRP A 74 -3.38 0.72 -12.94
C TRP A 74 -4.88 0.92 -12.71
N GLN A 75 -5.60 -0.17 -12.49
CA GLN A 75 -7.00 -0.10 -12.05
C GLN A 75 -7.05 0.16 -10.54
N ILE A 76 -7.46 1.36 -10.13
CA ILE A 76 -7.48 1.79 -8.72
C ILE A 76 -8.91 1.96 -8.24
N PHE A 77 -9.20 1.38 -7.08
CA PHE A 77 -10.43 1.59 -6.33
C PHE A 77 -10.10 2.18 -4.96
N GLU A 78 -10.98 3.04 -4.47
CA GLU A 78 -10.78 3.72 -3.20
C GLU A 78 -12.08 3.79 -2.41
N GLU A 79 -11.93 3.79 -1.09
CA GLU A 79 -13.02 4.07 -0.17
C GLU A 79 -12.73 5.40 0.53
N ARG A 80 -13.57 6.41 0.26
CA ARG A 80 -13.47 7.75 0.84
C ARG A 80 -14.57 7.97 1.87
N PHE A 81 -14.19 8.31 3.10
CA PHE A 81 -15.13 8.58 4.20
C PHE A 81 -15.13 10.04 4.69
N TRP A 82 -14.41 10.92 4.00
CA TRP A 82 -14.37 12.35 4.32
C TRP A 82 -15.30 13.15 3.39
N LYS A 83 -15.77 14.30 3.88
CA LYS A 83 -16.59 15.22 3.07
C LYS A 83 -15.74 15.77 1.93
N GLU A 84 -16.25 15.71 0.72
CA GLU A 84 -15.72 16.52 -0.38
C GLU A 84 -15.88 17.99 0.03
N GLU A 85 -14.83 18.79 -0.15
CA GLU A 85 -14.97 20.24 -0.01
C GLU A 85 -15.86 20.72 -1.16
N GLU A 86 -17.00 21.35 -0.83
CA GLU A 86 -17.93 21.98 -1.78
C GLU A 86 -17.25 23.12 -2.58
#